data_AF-A0A963RZY8-F1
#
_entry.id   AF-A0A963RZY8-F1
#
_cell.length_a   1.000
_cell.length_b   1.000
_cell.length_c   1.000
_cell.angle_alpha   90.00
_cell.angle_beta   90.00
_cell.angle_gamma   90.00
#
_symmetry.space_group_name_H-M   'P 1'
#
loop_
_entity.id
_entity.type
_entity.pdbx_description
1 polymer ?
#
loop_
_entity_poly.entity_id
_entity_poly.type
_entity_poly.pdbx_seq_one_letter_code
_entity_poly.pdbx_strand_id
1 'polypeptide(L)'
;MNPVGGAGGAANIQQIIALRQQIIDKSQLLQQLHAPQTNAPATEGTAAVDSPADNFAGALKSALDGVNASQAKAADLSDAYQRGEVTDVAKVMLARQEAGVAFEATLQVRNRLLSAYQEIMRMGV
;
A
#
# COMPACT_ATOMS: atom_id res chain seq x y z
N MET A 1 -3.54 -45.43 58.75
CA MET A 1 -4.31 -45.73 57.52
C MET A 1 -4.93 -44.43 57.02
N ASN A 2 -4.43 -43.88 55.92
CA ASN A 2 -5.16 -42.92 55.09
C ASN A 2 -4.53 -42.92 53.69
N PRO A 3 -5.28 -43.20 52.60
CA PRO A 3 -4.70 -43.31 51.27
C PRO A 3 -4.47 -41.93 50.64
N VAL A 4 -3.22 -41.66 50.25
CA VAL A 4 -2.86 -40.68 49.23
C VAL A 4 -3.30 -41.26 47.88
N GLY A 5 -4.14 -40.55 47.13
CA GLY A 5 -4.61 -40.97 45.80
C GLY A 5 -4.88 -39.76 44.90
N GLY A 6 -4.19 -39.70 43.76
CA GLY A 6 -4.16 -38.56 42.85
C GLY A 6 -5.51 -38.17 42.26
N ALA A 7 -5.88 -36.90 42.44
CA ALA A 7 -7.07 -36.28 41.85
C ALA A 7 -6.78 -34.91 41.19
N GLY A 8 -5.52 -34.59 40.92
CA GLY A 8 -5.10 -33.29 40.36
C GLY A 8 -5.09 -33.19 38.82
N GLY A 9 -5.16 -34.31 38.10
CA GLY A 9 -5.05 -34.32 36.63
C GLY A 9 -6.36 -34.09 35.88
N ALA A 10 -7.47 -34.65 36.37
CA ALA A 10 -8.76 -34.62 35.66
C ALA A 10 -9.41 -33.23 35.65
N ALA A 11 -9.28 -32.45 36.73
CA ALA A 11 -9.83 -31.10 36.82
C ALA A 11 -9.17 -30.13 35.80
N ASN A 12 -7.86 -30.28 35.57
CA ASN A 12 -7.12 -29.46 34.61
C ASN A 12 -7.44 -29.83 33.14
N ILE A 13 -7.69 -31.12 32.86
CA ILE A 13 -8.11 -31.56 31.51
C ILE A 13 -9.51 -31.03 31.18
N GLN A 14 -10.43 -31.01 32.15
CA GLN A 14 -11.75 -30.41 31.99
C GLN A 14 -11.67 -28.91 31.65
N GLN A 15 -10.72 -28.18 32.25
CA GLN A 15 -10.49 -26.76 31.97
C GLN A 15 -9.91 -26.53 30.56
N ILE A 16 -9.02 -27.41 30.09
CA ILE A 16 -8.47 -27.33 28.72
C ILE A 16 -9.55 -27.62 27.67
N ILE A 17 -10.46 -28.58 27.93
CA ILE A 17 -11.58 -28.88 27.04
C ILE A 17 -12.56 -27.71 26.97
N ALA A 18 -12.86 -27.06 28.09
CA ALA A 18 -13.70 -25.87 28.14
C ALA A 18 -13.04 -24.68 27.40
N LEU A 19 -11.74 -24.48 27.55
CA LEU A 19 -11.01 -23.41 26.88
C LEU A 19 -10.92 -23.63 25.35
N ARG A 20 -10.76 -24.87 24.90
CA ARG A 20 -10.79 -25.21 23.47
C ARG A 20 -12.12 -24.80 22.82
N GLN A 21 -13.24 -25.00 23.50
CA GLN A 21 -14.56 -24.64 22.96
C GLN A 21 -14.71 -23.12 22.78
N GLN A 22 -14.25 -22.34 23.76
CA GLN A 22 -14.32 -20.89 23.69
C GLN A 22 -13.51 -20.29 22.52
N ILE A 23 -12.39 -20.92 22.15
CA ILE A 23 -11.57 -20.47 21.01
C ILE A 23 -12.29 -20.71 19.67
N ILE A 24 -13.08 -21.78 19.55
CA ILE A 24 -13.83 -22.12 18.33
C ILE A 24 -15.01 -21.17 18.14
N ASP A 25 -15.76 -20.88 19.21
CA ASP A 25 -16.91 -19.95 19.12
C ASP A 25 -16.45 -18.52 18.78
N LYS A 26 -15.32 -18.08 19.36
CA LYS A 26 -14.77 -16.76 19.09
C LYS A 26 -14.21 -16.62 17.68
N SER A 27 -13.65 -17.69 17.09
CA SER A 27 -13.15 -17.65 15.72
C SER A 27 -14.29 -17.54 14.70
N GLN A 28 -15.43 -18.23 14.94
CA GLN A 28 -16.61 -18.13 14.08
C GLN A 28 -17.23 -16.72 14.09
N LEU A 29 -17.29 -16.07 15.26
CA LEU A 29 -17.78 -14.69 15.34
C LEU A 29 -16.89 -13.71 14.58
N LEU A 30 -15.57 -13.87 14.66
CA LEU A 30 -14.63 -13.04 13.91
C LEU A 30 -14.71 -13.31 12.39
N GLN A 31 -15.00 -14.53 11.97
CA GLN A 31 -15.17 -14.86 10.55
C GLN A 31 -16.44 -14.25 9.95
N GLN A 32 -17.50 -14.07 10.75
CA GLN A 32 -18.71 -13.34 10.34
C GLN A 32 -18.49 -11.83 10.20
N LEU A 33 -17.54 -11.26 10.95
CA LEU A 33 -17.15 -9.85 10.81
C LEU A 33 -16.22 -9.59 9.61
N HIS A 34 -15.59 -10.62 9.05
CA HIS A 34 -14.72 -10.53 7.87
C HIS A 34 -15.43 -10.91 6.56
N ALA A 35 -16.72 -11.21 6.58
CA ALA A 35 -17.52 -11.25 5.36
C ALA A 35 -17.79 -9.79 4.92
N PRO A 36 -17.37 -9.34 3.72
CA PRO A 36 -17.69 -8.01 3.23
C PRO A 36 -19.21 -7.92 3.04
N GLN A 37 -19.89 -7.22 3.96
CA GLN A 37 -21.26 -6.77 3.76
C GLN A 37 -21.29 -5.77 2.59
N THR A 38 -21.47 -6.29 1.39
CA THR A 38 -21.84 -5.52 0.20
C THR A 38 -23.36 -5.57 0.06
N ASN A 39 -24.06 -4.97 1.01
CA ASN A 39 -25.51 -4.78 0.94
C ASN A 39 -25.84 -3.33 1.24
N ALA A 40 -25.75 -2.48 0.22
CA ALA A 40 -26.41 -1.17 0.17
C ALA A 40 -27.37 -1.16 -1.03
N PRO A 41 -28.60 -0.65 -0.87
CA PRO A 41 -29.63 -0.69 -1.89
C PRO A 41 -29.28 0.21 -3.07
N ALA A 42 -29.61 -0.27 -4.28
CA ALA A 42 -29.52 0.46 -5.52
C ALA A 42 -30.20 1.84 -5.40
N THR A 43 -29.39 2.89 -5.46
CA THR A 43 -29.83 4.19 -5.97
C THR A 43 -29.04 4.41 -7.25
N GLU A 44 -29.77 4.48 -8.35
CA GLU A 44 -29.28 4.75 -9.69
C GLU A 44 -28.51 6.07 -9.68
N GLY A 45 -27.19 5.96 -9.73
CA GLY A 45 -26.29 7.02 -10.09
C GLY A 45 -25.15 6.36 -10.83
N THR A 46 -25.09 6.58 -12.14
CA THR A 46 -24.00 6.16 -13.02
C THR A 46 -22.69 6.76 -12.52
N ALA A 47 -22.10 6.18 -11.48
CA ALA A 47 -20.69 6.30 -11.21
C ALA A 47 -20.05 5.31 -12.18
N ALA A 48 -19.48 5.84 -13.26
CA ALA A 48 -18.55 5.09 -14.08
C ALA A 48 -17.62 4.33 -13.14
N VAL A 49 -17.66 3.00 -13.23
CA VAL A 49 -16.68 2.15 -12.55
C VAL A 49 -15.37 2.45 -13.26
N ASP A 50 -14.69 3.48 -12.78
CA ASP A 50 -13.37 3.88 -13.21
C ASP A 50 -12.50 2.64 -13.02
N SER A 51 -12.13 2.01 -14.13
CA SER A 51 -11.42 0.73 -14.06
C SER A 51 -10.16 0.95 -13.21
N PRO A 52 -9.70 -0.03 -12.41
CA PRO A 52 -8.45 0.11 -11.66
C PRO A 52 -7.27 0.57 -12.53
N ALA A 53 -7.34 0.29 -13.84
CA ALA A 53 -6.42 0.78 -14.86
C ALA A 53 -6.48 2.30 -15.11
N ASP A 54 -7.67 2.93 -15.11
CA ASP A 54 -7.84 4.37 -15.34
C ASP A 54 -7.35 5.17 -14.12
N ASN A 55 -7.66 4.72 -12.90
CA ASN A 55 -7.11 5.27 -11.66
C ASN A 55 -5.57 5.17 -11.61
N PHE A 56 -4.99 4.08 -12.10
CA PHE A 56 -3.53 3.91 -12.16
C PHE A 56 -2.88 4.81 -13.22
N ALA A 57 -3.49 4.94 -14.40
CA ALA A 57 -3.02 5.84 -15.45
C ALA A 57 -3.04 7.31 -14.99
N GLY A 58 -4.08 7.71 -14.25
CA GLY A 58 -4.17 9.01 -13.60
C GLY A 58 -3.05 9.24 -12.57
N ALA A 59 -2.82 8.27 -11.69
CA ALA A 59 -1.74 8.35 -10.70
C ALA A 59 -0.34 8.42 -11.35
N LEU A 60 -0.11 7.65 -12.42
CA LEU A 60 1.13 7.70 -13.19
C LEU A 60 1.33 9.08 -13.84
N LYS A 61 0.29 9.60 -14.48
CA LYS A 61 0.35 10.93 -15.08
C LYS A 61 0.70 11.98 -14.03
N SER A 62 0.08 11.90 -12.86
CA SER A 62 0.37 12.80 -11.74
C SER A 62 1.82 12.67 -11.24
N ALA A 63 2.38 11.45 -11.22
CA ALA A 63 3.78 11.22 -10.84
C ALA A 63 4.75 11.80 -11.89
N LEU A 64 4.47 11.62 -13.18
CA LEU A 64 5.26 12.20 -14.27
C LEU A 64 5.23 13.73 -14.24
N ASP A 65 4.05 14.32 -14.02
CA ASP A 65 3.89 15.76 -13.87
C ASP A 65 4.67 16.28 -12.64
N GLY A 66 4.69 15.53 -11.53
CA GLY A 66 5.49 15.83 -10.34
C GLY A 66 7.01 15.81 -10.59
N VAL A 67 7.49 14.89 -11.42
CA VAL A 67 8.92 14.80 -11.78
C VAL A 67 9.33 15.95 -12.69
N ASN A 68 8.45 16.34 -13.63
CA ASN A 68 8.68 17.53 -14.45
C ASN A 68 8.75 18.79 -13.59
N ALA A 69 7.87 18.93 -12.60
CA ALA A 69 7.92 20.03 -11.64
C ALA A 69 9.20 20.02 -10.79
N SER A 70 9.67 18.84 -10.35
CA SER A 70 10.93 18.71 -9.60
C SER A 70 12.14 19.12 -10.45
N GLN A 71 12.18 18.70 -11.73
CA GLN A 71 13.23 19.11 -12.68
C GLN A 71 13.22 20.62 -12.92
N ALA A 72 12.05 21.23 -13.15
CA ALA A 72 11.92 22.67 -13.32
C ALA A 72 12.40 23.45 -12.09
N LYS A 73 12.05 22.98 -10.89
CA LYS A 73 12.50 23.57 -9.63
C LYS A 73 14.02 23.47 -9.44
N ALA A 74 14.63 22.34 -9.83
CA ALA A 74 16.07 22.16 -9.76
C ALA A 74 16.82 23.07 -10.76
N ALA A 75 16.24 23.31 -11.93
CA ALA A 75 16.76 24.27 -12.92
C ALA A 75 16.69 25.71 -12.37
N ASP A 76 15.54 26.12 -11.85
CA ASP A 76 15.34 27.46 -11.28
C ASP A 76 16.28 27.74 -10.08
N LEU A 77 16.47 26.76 -9.19
CA LEU A 77 17.43 26.86 -8.09
C LEU A 77 18.88 26.94 -8.57
N SER A 78 19.22 26.26 -9.68
CA SER A 78 20.56 26.32 -10.26
C SER A 78 20.81 27.69 -10.90
N ASP A 79 19.82 28.28 -11.55
CA ASP A 79 19.90 29.61 -12.14
C ASP A 79 19.96 30.70 -11.07
N ALA A 80 19.12 30.60 -10.02
CA ALA A 80 19.14 31.52 -8.88
C ALA A 80 20.49 31.47 -8.12
N TYR A 81 21.13 30.29 -8.06
CA TYR A 81 22.50 30.17 -7.53
C TYR A 81 23.54 30.87 -8.41
N GLN A 82 23.47 30.72 -9.73
CA GLN A 82 24.38 31.39 -10.67
C GLN A 82 24.21 32.92 -10.64
N ARG A 83 22.99 33.42 -10.40
CA ARG A 83 22.69 34.83 -10.22
C ARG A 83 23.09 35.38 -8.84
N GLY A 84 23.51 34.52 -7.91
CA GLY A 84 23.88 34.91 -6.55
C GLY A 84 22.69 35.18 -5.61
N GLU A 85 21.47 34.86 -6.03
CA GLU A 85 20.24 35.01 -5.23
C GLU A 85 20.12 33.91 -4.15
N VAL A 86 20.73 32.75 -4.38
CA VAL A 86 20.83 31.64 -3.41
C VAL A 86 22.29 31.47 -3.04
N THR A 87 22.64 31.74 -1.78
CA THR A 87 24.01 31.60 -1.25
C THR A 87 24.27 30.23 -0.62
N ASP A 88 23.23 29.41 -0.44
CA ASP A 88 23.30 28.10 0.19
C ASP A 88 23.47 26.97 -0.83
N VAL A 89 24.73 26.60 -1.05
CA VAL A 89 25.14 25.48 -1.92
C VAL A 89 24.53 24.14 -1.46
N ALA A 90 24.33 23.94 -0.16
CA ALA A 90 23.79 22.69 0.36
C ALA A 90 22.33 22.50 -0.06
N LYS A 91 21.54 23.59 -0.11
CA LYS A 91 20.15 23.55 -0.59
C LYS A 91 20.05 23.18 -2.07
N VAL A 92 20.96 23.68 -2.91
CA VAL A 92 21.03 23.34 -4.34
C VAL A 92 21.43 21.88 -4.53
N MET A 93 22.43 21.41 -3.79
CA MET A 93 22.87 20.01 -3.87
C MET A 93 21.79 19.03 -3.38
N LEU A 94 21.07 19.37 -2.31
CA LEU A 94 19.96 18.56 -1.82
C LEU A 94 18.83 18.47 -2.85
N ALA A 95 18.46 19.60 -3.46
CA ALA A 95 17.45 19.62 -4.53
C ALA A 95 17.87 18.79 -5.75
N ARG A 96 19.16 18.79 -6.11
CA ARG A 96 19.70 17.94 -7.19
C ARG A 96 19.66 16.45 -6.84
N GLN A 97 19.98 16.09 -5.59
CA GLN A 97 19.89 14.70 -5.13
C GLN A 97 18.44 14.21 -5.12
N GLU A 98 17.52 15.03 -4.62
CA GLU A 98 16.08 14.73 -4.61
C GLU A 98 15.55 14.53 -6.04
N ALA A 99 15.90 15.43 -6.97
CA ALA A 99 15.53 15.30 -8.38
C ALA A 99 16.11 14.03 -9.03
N GLY A 100 17.35 13.65 -8.70
CA GLY A 100 17.98 12.43 -9.20
C GLY A 100 17.25 11.16 -8.73
N VAL A 101 16.94 11.07 -7.44
CA VAL A 101 16.21 9.92 -6.87
C VAL A 101 14.78 9.84 -7.43
N ALA A 102 14.09 10.98 -7.56
CA ALA A 102 12.76 11.04 -8.16
C ALA A 102 12.77 10.60 -9.64
N PHE A 103 13.81 10.99 -10.40
CA PHE A 103 13.96 10.56 -11.79
C PHE A 103 14.18 9.05 -11.91
N GLU A 104 15.05 8.48 -11.08
CA GLU A 104 15.31 7.04 -11.09
C GLU A 104 14.05 6.22 -10.74
N ALA A 105 13.31 6.65 -9.73
CA ALA A 105 12.01 6.05 -9.39
C ALA A 105 11.03 6.09 -10.57
N THR A 106 11.00 7.20 -11.31
CA THR A 106 10.15 7.37 -12.50
C THR A 106 10.54 6.41 -13.62
N LEU A 107 11.84 6.19 -13.83
CA LEU A 107 12.32 5.26 -14.83
C LEU A 107 11.89 3.82 -14.50
N GLN A 108 11.95 3.43 -13.22
CA GLN A 108 11.48 2.12 -12.78
C GLN A 108 9.97 1.94 -13.00
N VAL A 109 9.18 2.96 -12.71
CA VAL A 109 7.73 2.96 -12.95
C VAL A 109 7.45 2.85 -14.46
N ARG A 110 8.10 3.67 -15.31
CA ARG A 110 7.99 3.58 -16.78
C ARG A 110 8.27 2.17 -17.30
N ASN A 111 9.33 1.53 -16.80
CA ASN A 111 9.71 0.18 -17.21
C ASN A 111 8.65 -0.85 -16.77
N ARG A 112 8.14 -0.76 -15.53
CA ARG A 112 7.04 -1.62 -15.05
C ARG A 112 5.78 -1.48 -15.92
N LEU A 113 5.45 -0.27 -16.35
CA LEU A 113 4.30 0.00 -17.20
C LEU A 113 4.44 -0.57 -18.61
N LEU A 114 5.61 -0.43 -19.23
CA LEU A 114 5.90 -1.08 -20.51
C LEU A 114 5.77 -2.59 -20.40
N SER A 115 6.29 -3.19 -19.33
CA SER A 115 6.15 -4.63 -19.09
C SER A 115 4.70 -5.07 -18.86
N ALA A 116 3.92 -4.31 -18.07
CA ALA A 116 2.51 -4.61 -17.83
C ALA A 116 1.67 -4.52 -19.13
N TYR A 117 1.95 -3.54 -19.98
CA TYR A 117 1.32 -3.42 -21.30
C TYR A 117 1.67 -4.60 -22.21
N GLN A 118 2.94 -5.00 -22.24
CA GLN A 118 3.39 -6.18 -23.00
C GLN A 118 2.76 -7.49 -22.48
N GLU A 119 2.56 -7.62 -21.16
CA GLU A 119 1.94 -8.81 -20.56
C GLU A 119 0.45 -8.91 -20.93
N ILE A 120 -0.29 -7.80 -20.89
CA ILE A 120 -1.70 -7.76 -21.34
C ILE A 120 -1.81 -8.18 -22.82
N MET A 121 -0.90 -7.70 -23.68
CA MET A 121 -0.88 -8.11 -25.08
C MET A 121 -0.58 -9.60 -25.27
N ARG A 122 0.29 -10.20 -24.45
CA ARG A 122 0.59 -11.63 -24.49
C ARG A 122 -0.52 -12.51 -23.94
N MET A 123 -1.38 -11.98 -23.07
CA MET A 123 -2.51 -12.70 -22.49
C MET A 123 -3.76 -12.67 -23.39
N GLY A 124 -3.87 -11.65 -24.27
CA GLY A 124 -4.97 -11.50 -25.21
C GLY A 124 -4.80 -12.20 -26.56
N VAL A 125 -3.69 -12.91 -26.79
CA VAL A 125 -3.42 -13.70 -28.02
C VAL A 125 -3.48 -15.20 -27.75
#